data_AF-A0A5B0DG45-F1
#
_entry.id   AF-A0A5B0DG45-F1
#
_cell.length_a   1.000
_cell.length_b   1.000
_cell.length_c   1.000
_cell.angle_alpha   90.00
_cell.angle_beta   90.00
_cell.angle_gamma   90.00
#
_symmetry.space_group_name_H-M   'P 1'
#
loop_
_entity.id
_entity.type
_entity.pdbx_description
1 polymer ?
#
loop_
_entity_poly.entity_id
_entity_poly.type
_entity_poly.pdbx_seq_one_letter_code
_entity_poly.pdbx_strand_id
1 'polypeptide(L)'
;MKIMRQIGGTCGYYAFINSLSVLFPEVQFSHKDVYLLLEKSLSMKLTHVGEMFDYPPTDFFEEHFEDRGLLIHLENRKIDNLIGDMELLEEEEAIIISIASGKKSSHWIGVVKVDGKLLTLNSMNRSPKKYNYKNLEKKHNKLENRVYNFKTYFKLSKKIRRIPERFFYNNVEKKRYKDKYSDMMLKLVRELEDATSKGIPEEIKIEYGSYYFLKKIAK
;
A
#
# COMPACT_ATOMS: atom_id res chain seq x y z
N MET A 1 2.57 -14.26 14.06
CA MET A 1 2.75 -13.31 12.93
C MET A 1 2.79 -11.86 13.41
N LYS A 2 3.85 -11.12 13.08
CA LYS A 2 4.02 -9.70 13.43
C LYS A 2 3.74 -8.85 12.19
N ILE A 3 3.07 -7.70 12.36
CA ILE A 3 2.79 -6.76 11.26
C ILE A 3 3.79 -5.61 11.32
N MET A 4 4.31 -5.22 10.15
CA MET A 4 5.05 -3.97 10.01
C MET A 4 4.12 -2.78 10.12
N ARG A 5 4.41 -1.91 11.09
CA ARG A 5 3.59 -0.73 11.35
C ARG A 5 3.89 0.37 10.35
N GLN A 6 2.85 0.98 9.79
CA GLN A 6 3.03 2.03 8.81
C GLN A 6 3.64 3.29 9.43
N ILE A 7 4.22 4.10 8.56
CA ILE A 7 4.74 5.40 8.93
C ILE A 7 4.13 6.46 8.01
N GLY A 8 3.39 7.40 8.59
CA GLY A 8 2.71 8.43 7.82
C GLY A 8 1.58 7.87 6.94
N GLY A 9 1.45 8.41 5.73
CA GLY A 9 0.37 8.10 4.77
C GLY A 9 0.61 6.87 3.89
N THR A 10 1.61 6.04 4.18
CA THR A 10 2.05 4.94 3.30
C THR A 10 1.28 3.63 3.50
N CYS A 11 0.07 3.68 4.06
CA CYS A 11 -0.73 2.50 4.42
C CYS A 11 -0.85 1.46 3.28
N GLY A 12 -0.94 1.91 2.03
CA GLY A 12 -1.01 1.06 0.84
C GLY A 12 0.19 0.14 0.66
N TYR A 13 1.39 0.72 0.63
CA TYR A 13 2.64 -0.03 0.48
C TYR A 13 2.88 -1.00 1.64
N TYR A 14 2.47 -0.62 2.87
CA TYR A 14 2.53 -1.53 4.00
C TYR A 14 1.49 -2.64 3.92
N ALA A 15 0.29 -2.38 3.38
CA ALA A 15 -0.67 -3.45 3.13
C ALA A 15 -0.07 -4.48 2.17
N PHE A 16 0.52 -4.02 1.08
CA PHE A 16 1.20 -4.86 0.10
C PHE A 16 2.34 -5.70 0.70
N ILE A 17 3.34 -5.06 1.33
CA ILE A 17 4.50 -5.80 1.86
C ILE A 17 4.10 -6.71 3.04
N ASN A 18 3.14 -6.30 3.88
CA ASN A 18 2.66 -7.20 4.93
C ASN A 18 1.96 -8.42 4.34
N SER A 19 1.19 -8.28 3.25
CA SER A 19 0.61 -9.42 2.53
C SER A 19 1.69 -10.35 2.00
N LEU A 20 2.72 -9.82 1.32
CA LEU A 20 3.86 -10.64 0.87
C LEU A 20 4.57 -11.38 2.01
N SER A 21 4.68 -10.75 3.18
CA SER A 21 5.27 -11.39 4.37
C SER A 21 4.49 -12.60 4.87
N VAL A 22 3.19 -12.69 4.54
CA VAL A 22 2.36 -13.87 4.85
C VAL A 22 2.49 -14.92 3.77
N LEU A 23 2.47 -14.52 2.49
CA LEU A 23 2.56 -15.44 1.36
C LEU A 23 3.96 -16.09 1.23
N PHE A 24 5.01 -15.37 1.64
CA PHE A 24 6.40 -15.81 1.61
C PHE A 24 7.00 -15.74 3.02
N PRO A 25 6.59 -16.62 3.96
CA PRO A 25 7.06 -16.60 5.34
C PRO A 25 8.58 -16.85 5.48
N GLU A 26 9.19 -17.46 4.46
CA GLU A 26 10.64 -17.66 4.33
C GLU A 26 11.42 -16.37 4.04
N VAL A 27 10.74 -15.30 3.63
CA VAL A 27 11.35 -14.03 3.27
C VAL A 27 11.18 -13.01 4.40
N GLN A 28 12.30 -12.47 4.86
CA GLN A 28 12.28 -11.39 5.85
C GLN A 28 12.11 -10.03 5.18
N PHE A 29 10.86 -9.60 5.01
CA PHE A 29 10.57 -8.22 4.58
C PHE A 29 10.83 -7.21 5.70
N SER A 30 11.19 -5.99 5.28
CA SER A 30 11.57 -4.90 6.17
C SER A 30 11.00 -3.57 5.69
N HIS A 31 11.19 -2.52 6.49
CA HIS A 31 10.87 -1.17 6.06
C HIS A 31 11.62 -0.76 4.78
N LYS A 32 12.81 -1.31 4.53
CA LYS A 32 13.59 -1.04 3.30
C LYS A 32 12.82 -1.48 2.06
N ASP A 33 12.12 -2.61 2.11
CA ASP A 33 11.32 -3.11 0.98
C ASP A 33 10.16 -2.16 0.66
N VAL A 34 9.52 -1.61 1.70
CA VAL A 34 8.51 -0.57 1.53
C VAL A 34 9.10 0.69 0.87
N TYR A 35 10.34 1.06 1.21
CA TYR A 35 11.02 2.20 0.58
C TYR A 35 11.31 2.00 -0.89
N LEU A 36 11.86 0.83 -1.24
CA LEU A 36 12.18 0.51 -2.63
C LEU A 36 10.91 0.51 -3.48
N LEU A 37 9.83 -0.04 -2.94
CA LEU A 37 8.52 -0.03 -3.59
C LEU A 37 8.01 1.40 -3.81
N LEU A 38 8.05 2.23 -2.76
CA LEU A 38 7.66 3.64 -2.86
C LEU A 38 8.52 4.40 -3.88
N GLU A 39 9.85 4.30 -3.79
CA GLU A 39 10.80 4.93 -4.74
C GLU A 39 10.48 4.54 -6.19
N LYS A 40 10.21 3.26 -6.41
CA LYS A 40 9.91 2.75 -7.75
C LYS A 40 8.59 3.27 -8.27
N SER A 41 7.50 3.19 -7.49
CA SER A 41 6.20 3.76 -7.85
C SER A 41 6.33 5.24 -8.23
N LEU A 42 7.13 5.98 -7.49
CA LEU A 42 7.36 7.38 -7.75
C LEU A 42 8.18 7.64 -9.02
N SER A 43 9.19 6.82 -9.31
CA SER A 43 9.95 6.91 -10.57
C SER A 43 9.06 6.69 -11.80
N MET A 44 7.98 5.93 -11.62
CA MET A 44 6.94 5.67 -12.63
C MET A 44 5.81 6.70 -12.58
N LYS A 45 5.95 7.75 -11.77
CA LYS A 45 4.97 8.84 -11.55
C LYS A 45 3.62 8.35 -11.03
N LEU A 46 3.60 7.22 -10.32
CA LEU A 46 2.38 6.71 -9.71
C LEU A 46 1.96 7.60 -8.53
N THR A 47 0.67 7.84 -8.44
CA THR A 47 0.07 8.74 -7.47
C THR A 47 -0.44 8.02 -6.22
N HIS A 48 -0.76 6.73 -6.34
CA HIS A 48 -1.15 5.88 -5.23
C HIS A 48 -0.79 4.40 -5.46
N VAL A 49 -0.80 3.60 -4.38
CA VAL A 49 -0.44 2.17 -4.44
C VAL A 49 -1.30 1.36 -5.42
N GLY A 50 -2.57 1.72 -5.55
CA GLY A 50 -3.51 1.02 -6.43
C GLY A 50 -3.08 0.99 -7.90
N GLU A 51 -2.37 2.03 -8.38
CA GLU A 51 -1.90 2.09 -9.76
C GLU A 51 -0.78 1.07 -10.04
N MET A 52 -0.18 0.46 -9.01
CA MET A 52 0.78 -0.63 -9.18
C MET A 52 0.14 -1.91 -9.73
N PHE A 53 -1.18 -2.04 -9.65
CA PHE A 53 -1.94 -3.19 -10.11
C PHE A 53 -2.66 -2.93 -11.44
N ASP A 54 -2.46 -1.75 -12.00
CA ASP A 54 -2.93 -1.40 -13.33
C ASP A 54 -1.79 -1.64 -14.34
N TYR A 55 -2.15 -1.97 -15.57
CA TYR A 55 -1.17 -2.04 -16.66
C TYR A 55 -0.76 -0.62 -17.11
N PRO A 56 0.52 -0.36 -17.46
CA PRO A 56 1.69 -1.25 -17.44
C PRO A 56 2.46 -1.45 -16.11
N PRO A 57 2.21 -0.70 -15.01
CA PRO A 57 2.93 -0.93 -13.76
C PRO A 57 2.96 -2.37 -13.22
N THR A 58 1.89 -3.15 -13.42
CA THR A 58 1.80 -4.54 -12.95
C THR A 58 3.00 -5.38 -13.37
N ASP A 59 3.29 -5.49 -14.66
CA ASP A 59 4.38 -6.31 -15.20
C ASP A 59 5.72 -5.92 -14.57
N PHE A 60 5.96 -4.62 -14.45
CA PHE A 60 7.18 -4.11 -13.83
C PHE A 60 7.32 -4.59 -12.38
N PHE A 61 6.25 -4.55 -11.59
CA PHE A 61 6.33 -4.97 -10.19
C PHE A 61 6.44 -6.48 -10.06
N GLU A 62 5.76 -7.26 -10.91
CA GLU A 62 5.93 -8.71 -10.97
C GLU A 62 7.38 -9.09 -11.29
N GLU A 63 7.99 -8.50 -12.33
CA GLU A 63 9.41 -8.67 -12.69
C GLU A 63 10.35 -8.29 -11.53
N HIS A 64 10.08 -7.17 -10.85
CA HIS A 64 10.89 -6.72 -9.71
C HIS A 64 10.94 -7.73 -8.56
N PHE A 65 9.85 -8.48 -8.35
CA PHE A 65 9.78 -9.53 -7.33
C PHE A 65 10.31 -10.87 -7.84
N GLU A 66 10.14 -11.17 -9.14
CA GLU A 66 10.72 -12.34 -9.79
C GLU A 66 12.26 -12.34 -9.70
N ASP A 67 12.91 -11.20 -9.91
CA ASP A 67 14.38 -11.03 -9.73
C ASP A 67 14.86 -11.42 -8.32
N ARG A 68 13.94 -11.42 -7.35
CA ARG A 68 14.20 -11.81 -5.95
C ARG A 68 13.78 -13.27 -5.66
N GLY A 69 13.38 -14.01 -6.69
CA GLY A 69 12.84 -15.36 -6.59
C GLY A 69 11.39 -15.43 -6.09
N LEU A 70 10.66 -14.31 -6.09
CA LEU A 70 9.30 -14.19 -5.57
C LEU A 70 8.32 -14.07 -6.74
N LEU A 71 7.81 -15.20 -7.20
CA LEU A 71 6.82 -15.22 -8.27
C LEU A 71 5.46 -14.82 -7.71
N ILE A 72 4.96 -13.68 -8.17
CA ILE A 72 3.66 -13.14 -7.78
C ILE A 72 2.84 -12.80 -9.00
N HIS A 73 1.52 -12.80 -8.84
CA HIS A 73 0.58 -12.25 -9.81
C HIS A 73 -0.27 -11.17 -9.15
N LEU A 74 -0.40 -10.02 -9.83
CA LEU A 74 -1.16 -8.85 -9.40
C LEU A 74 -2.35 -8.65 -10.33
N GLU A 75 -3.53 -8.48 -9.75
CA GLU A 75 -4.76 -8.27 -10.52
C GLU A 75 -5.60 -7.15 -9.90
N ASN A 76 -6.11 -6.26 -10.75
CA ASN A 76 -7.14 -5.30 -10.36
C ASN A 76 -8.53 -5.93 -10.62
N ARG A 77 -9.34 -6.05 -9.56
CA ARG A 77 -10.71 -6.60 -9.63
C ARG A 77 -11.74 -5.57 -9.22
N LYS A 78 -12.90 -5.62 -9.86
CA LYS A 78 -14.07 -4.80 -9.50
C LYS A 78 -14.66 -5.24 -8.17
N ILE A 79 -15.12 -4.25 -7.40
CA ILE A 79 -15.57 -4.42 -6.02
C ILE A 79 -16.79 -5.34 -5.84
N ASP A 80 -17.63 -5.47 -6.85
CA ASP A 80 -18.90 -6.21 -6.79
C ASP A 80 -18.72 -7.67 -6.34
N ASN A 81 -17.52 -8.23 -6.54
CA ASN A 81 -17.17 -9.60 -6.16
C ASN A 81 -16.37 -9.71 -4.84
N LEU A 82 -16.06 -8.60 -4.15
CA LEU A 82 -15.12 -8.61 -3.01
C LEU A 82 -15.50 -9.62 -1.93
N ILE A 83 -16.77 -9.68 -1.53
CA ILE A 83 -17.18 -10.59 -0.45
C ILE A 83 -16.99 -12.05 -0.87
N GLY A 84 -17.39 -12.41 -2.10
CA GLY A 84 -17.20 -13.77 -2.63
C GLY A 84 -15.72 -14.13 -2.73
N ASP A 85 -14.89 -13.23 -3.25
CA ASP A 85 -13.45 -13.43 -3.34
C ASP A 85 -12.77 -13.56 -1.98
N MET A 86 -13.26 -12.84 -0.97
CA MET A 86 -12.77 -12.98 0.41
C MET A 86 -13.18 -14.31 1.03
N GLU A 87 -14.38 -14.82 0.77
CA GLU A 87 -14.84 -16.12 1.25
C GLU A 87 -14.06 -17.28 0.60
N LEU A 88 -13.69 -17.12 -0.67
CA LEU A 88 -12.97 -18.10 -1.46
C LEU A 88 -11.45 -17.96 -1.40
N LEU A 89 -10.92 -16.92 -0.74
CA LEU A 89 -9.50 -16.64 -0.65
C LEU A 89 -8.69 -17.87 -0.20
N GLU A 90 -7.63 -18.19 -0.94
CA GLU A 90 -6.68 -19.28 -0.61
C GLU A 90 -5.54 -18.78 0.32
N GLU A 91 -4.72 -19.69 0.85
CA GLU A 91 -3.61 -19.31 1.75
C GLU A 91 -2.44 -18.66 1.00
N GLU A 92 -2.33 -18.94 -0.30
CA GLU A 92 -1.39 -18.38 -1.25
C GLU A 92 -1.86 -17.04 -1.83
N GLU A 93 -2.97 -16.51 -1.34
CA GLU A 93 -3.62 -15.33 -1.89
C GLU A 93 -3.84 -14.24 -0.83
N ALA A 94 -3.81 -13.00 -1.32
CA ALA A 94 -4.06 -11.82 -0.52
C ALA A 94 -4.91 -10.82 -1.30
N ILE A 95 -5.80 -10.15 -0.58
CA ILE A 95 -6.60 -9.05 -1.10
C ILE A 95 -6.14 -7.76 -0.44
N ILE A 96 -5.80 -6.75 -1.23
CA ILE A 96 -5.41 -5.42 -0.77
C ILE A 96 -6.53 -4.47 -1.12
N ILE A 97 -7.04 -3.77 -0.11
CA ILE A 97 -8.22 -2.93 -0.27
C ILE A 97 -8.03 -1.59 0.41
N SER A 98 -8.73 -0.59 -0.14
CA SER A 98 -8.97 0.66 0.54
C SER A 98 -10.24 0.55 1.40
N ILE A 99 -10.19 1.10 2.62
CA ILE A 99 -11.35 1.24 3.53
C ILE A 99 -11.47 2.69 4.03
N ALA A 100 -12.69 3.12 4.37
CA ALA A 100 -12.89 4.41 5.00
C ALA A 100 -12.24 4.46 6.39
N SER A 101 -11.43 5.48 6.63
CA SER A 101 -10.84 5.82 7.92
C SER A 101 -11.28 7.23 8.31
N GLY A 102 -12.08 7.36 9.36
CA GLY A 102 -12.66 8.64 9.75
C GLY A 102 -13.56 9.28 8.66
N LYS A 103 -13.80 10.60 8.78
CA LYS A 103 -14.78 11.32 7.94
C LYS A 103 -14.31 11.61 6.50
N LYS A 104 -13.01 11.81 6.26
CA LYS A 104 -12.47 12.25 4.94
C LYS A 104 -11.19 11.54 4.46
N SER A 105 -10.77 10.46 5.12
CA SER A 105 -9.55 9.72 4.72
C SER A 105 -9.86 8.28 4.31
N SER A 106 -9.09 7.77 3.36
CA SER A 106 -8.98 6.36 3.05
C SER A 106 -7.80 5.75 3.81
N HIS A 107 -7.84 4.44 4.00
CA HIS A 107 -6.78 3.68 4.63
C HIS A 107 -6.72 2.31 3.98
N TRP A 108 -5.53 1.81 3.71
CA TRP A 108 -5.34 0.54 3.03
C TRP A 108 -5.00 -0.58 3.99
N ILE A 109 -5.53 -1.77 3.72
CA ILE A 109 -5.25 -2.99 4.49
C ILE A 109 -5.05 -4.16 3.54
N GLY A 110 -4.26 -5.14 3.99
CA GLY A 110 -4.25 -6.47 3.38
C GLY A 110 -5.29 -7.38 4.07
N VAL A 111 -5.77 -8.39 3.36
CA VAL A 111 -6.59 -9.47 3.87
C VAL A 111 -5.99 -10.77 3.35
N VAL A 112 -5.78 -11.73 4.25
CA VAL A 112 -5.12 -13.00 3.98
C VAL A 112 -5.85 -14.12 4.71
N LYS A 113 -5.65 -15.36 4.27
CA LYS A 113 -6.08 -16.56 4.99
C LYS A 113 -4.87 -17.25 5.62
N VAL A 114 -4.97 -17.56 6.91
CA VAL A 114 -3.93 -18.28 7.66
C VAL A 114 -4.62 -19.31 8.54
N ASP A 115 -4.24 -20.58 8.41
CA ASP A 115 -4.84 -21.71 9.12
C ASP A 115 -6.37 -21.73 8.97
N GLY A 116 -6.83 -21.52 7.73
CA GLY A 116 -8.26 -21.43 7.40
C GLY A 116 -9.01 -20.21 7.94
N LYS A 117 -8.31 -19.23 8.55
CA LYS A 117 -8.94 -18.03 9.13
C LYS A 117 -8.57 -16.78 8.35
N LEU A 118 -9.57 -15.99 8.00
CA LEU A 118 -9.36 -14.67 7.40
C LEU A 118 -8.86 -13.67 8.45
N LEU A 119 -7.74 -13.02 8.12
CA LEU A 119 -7.08 -12.03 8.94
C LEU A 119 -6.89 -10.73 8.15
N THR A 120 -7.04 -9.60 8.84
CA THR A 120 -6.74 -8.27 8.33
C THR A 120 -5.34 -7.83 8.76
N LEU A 121 -4.57 -7.40 7.78
CA LEU A 121 -3.23 -6.84 7.91
C LEU A 121 -3.32 -5.32 7.88
N ASN A 122 -3.84 -4.75 8.97
CA ASN A 122 -3.87 -3.31 9.15
C ASN A 122 -2.60 -2.85 9.88
N SER A 123 -1.76 -2.11 9.15
CA SER A 123 -0.47 -1.58 9.59
C SER A 123 -0.57 -0.49 10.69
N MET A 124 -1.77 -0.10 11.11
CA MET A 124 -1.98 0.68 12.35
C MET A 124 -2.02 -0.20 13.60
N ASN A 125 -2.35 -1.49 13.46
CA ASN A 125 -2.40 -2.45 14.56
C ASN A 125 -1.00 -3.03 14.85
N ARG A 126 -0.83 -3.62 16.04
CA ARG A 126 0.40 -4.34 16.42
C ARG A 126 0.41 -5.79 15.90
N SER A 127 -0.76 -6.35 15.64
CA SER A 127 -0.96 -7.72 15.24
C SER A 127 -2.14 -7.85 14.25
N PRO A 128 -2.18 -8.94 13.47
CA PRO A 128 -3.32 -9.25 12.61
C PRO A 128 -4.61 -9.37 13.43
N LYS A 129 -5.73 -8.95 12.85
CA LYS A 129 -7.05 -9.08 13.48
C LYS A 129 -7.94 -9.98 12.64
N LYS A 130 -8.74 -10.83 13.30
CA LYS A 130 -9.78 -11.60 12.62
C LYS A 130 -10.66 -10.70 11.78
N TYR A 131 -10.97 -11.19 10.58
CA TYR A 131 -11.84 -10.49 9.66
C TYR A 131 -13.27 -10.38 10.21
N ASN A 132 -13.93 -9.25 9.94
CA ASN A 132 -15.33 -9.00 10.28
C ASN A 132 -16.02 -8.39 9.05
N TYR A 133 -16.69 -9.25 8.28
CA TYR A 133 -17.42 -8.93 7.05
C TYR A 133 -18.25 -7.65 7.17
N LYS A 134 -19.16 -7.59 8.15
CA LYS A 134 -20.12 -6.50 8.32
C LYS A 134 -19.46 -5.14 8.58
N ASN A 135 -18.32 -5.10 9.27
CA ASN A 135 -17.64 -3.84 9.56
C ASN A 135 -16.83 -3.34 8.36
N LEU A 136 -16.27 -4.28 7.60
CA LEU A 136 -15.39 -3.94 6.49
C LEU A 136 -16.18 -3.47 5.28
N GLU A 137 -17.25 -4.18 4.91
CA GLU A 137 -18.20 -3.81 3.87
C GLU A 137 -18.77 -2.41 4.13
N LYS A 138 -19.25 -2.14 5.35
CA LYS A 138 -19.70 -0.80 5.77
C LYS A 138 -18.65 0.29 5.64
N LYS A 139 -17.36 -0.03 5.85
CA LYS A 139 -16.27 0.94 5.70
C LYS A 139 -15.88 1.11 4.24
N HIS A 140 -16.03 0.08 3.42
CA HIS A 140 -15.75 0.14 2.00
C HIS A 140 -16.81 0.95 1.25
N ASN A 141 -18.10 0.67 1.43
CA ASN A 141 -19.20 1.39 0.75
C ASN A 141 -19.21 2.90 1.10
N LYS A 142 -18.60 3.28 2.24
CA LYS A 142 -18.35 4.68 2.63
C LYS A 142 -17.25 5.38 1.83
N LEU A 143 -16.44 4.66 1.07
CA LEU A 143 -15.40 5.19 0.18
C LEU A 143 -15.91 5.51 -1.22
N GLU A 144 -16.81 4.71 -1.77
CA GLU A 144 -17.41 4.93 -3.11
C GLU A 144 -17.99 6.35 -3.25
N ASN A 145 -18.36 6.96 -2.13
CA ASN A 145 -18.90 8.31 -2.03
C ASN A 145 -17.84 9.40 -1.74
N ARG A 146 -16.53 9.14 -1.92
CA ARG A 146 -15.45 10.09 -1.60
C ARG A 146 -14.64 10.47 -2.83
N VAL A 147 -14.40 11.77 -2.99
CA VAL A 147 -13.44 12.33 -3.95
C VAL A 147 -12.11 12.53 -3.24
N TYR A 148 -11.02 12.00 -3.82
CA TYR A 148 -9.67 12.20 -3.28
C TYR A 148 -9.05 13.46 -3.91
N ASN A 149 -8.92 14.52 -3.14
CA ASN A 149 -8.33 15.76 -3.64
C ASN A 149 -6.79 15.70 -3.52
N PHE A 150 -6.11 15.87 -4.66
CA PHE A 150 -4.66 15.76 -4.78
C PHE A 150 -3.92 16.79 -3.90
N LYS A 151 -4.48 18.00 -3.73
CA LYS A 151 -3.99 19.04 -2.81
C LYS A 151 -4.06 18.61 -1.34
N THR A 152 -4.98 17.71 -0.98
CA THR A 152 -5.09 17.15 0.38
C THR A 152 -4.03 16.06 0.61
N TYR A 153 -3.75 15.22 -0.39
CA TYR A 153 -2.58 14.34 -0.40
C TYR A 153 -1.29 15.15 -0.28
N PHE A 154 -1.16 16.26 -1.02
CA PHE A 154 0.00 17.15 -0.90
C PHE A 154 0.09 17.89 0.43
N LYS A 155 -1.03 18.29 1.05
CA LYS A 155 -1.01 18.82 2.43
C LYS A 155 -0.59 17.75 3.45
N LEU A 156 -0.91 16.48 3.21
CA LEU A 156 -0.37 15.36 3.96
C LEU A 156 1.09 15.07 3.58
N SER A 157 1.53 15.35 2.36
CA SER A 157 2.93 15.25 1.90
C SER A 157 3.83 16.38 2.43
N LYS A 158 3.27 17.55 2.75
CA LYS A 158 3.96 18.52 3.62
C LYS A 158 4.27 17.94 5.01
N LYS A 159 3.53 16.93 5.48
CA LYS A 159 3.90 16.10 6.65
C LYS A 159 4.78 14.90 6.27
N ILE A 160 4.93 14.54 4.99
CA ILE A 160 6.01 13.65 4.49
C ILE A 160 7.39 14.28 4.69
N ARG A 161 7.52 15.63 4.70
CA ARG A 161 8.75 16.30 5.21
C ARG A 161 9.13 15.88 6.65
N ARG A 162 8.15 15.44 7.46
CA ARG A 162 8.37 14.90 8.82
C ARG A 162 8.53 13.39 8.88
N ILE A 163 8.34 12.68 7.74
CA ILE A 163 8.57 11.23 7.70
C ILE A 163 10.03 10.94 8.02
N PRO A 164 11.04 11.58 7.40
CA PRO A 164 12.42 11.39 7.80
C PRO A 164 12.70 11.73 9.28
N GLU A 165 12.16 12.83 9.80
CA GLU A 165 12.34 13.19 11.21
C GLU A 165 11.75 12.16 12.20
N ARG A 166 10.55 11.62 11.91
CA ARG A 166 9.93 10.54 12.70
C ARG A 166 10.57 9.17 12.46
N PHE A 167 11.24 8.99 11.32
CA PHE A 167 11.90 7.76 10.89
C PHE A 167 13.13 7.41 11.74
N PHE A 168 13.96 8.41 12.00
CA PHE A 168 15.30 8.20 12.54
C PHE A 168 15.42 8.58 14.01
N TYR A 169 14.35 9.08 14.64
CA TYR A 169 14.34 9.35 16.07
C TYR A 169 14.17 8.09 16.92
N ASN A 170 13.59 7.02 16.36
CA ASN A 170 13.24 5.80 17.11
C ASN A 170 14.04 4.55 16.72
N ASN A 171 14.92 4.61 15.72
CA ASN A 171 15.81 3.51 15.37
C ASN A 171 17.24 4.04 15.29
N VAL A 172 18.04 3.64 16.28
CA VAL A 172 19.41 4.10 16.56
C VAL A 172 20.42 3.72 15.46
N GLU A 173 20.02 2.97 14.44
CA GLU A 173 20.93 2.57 13.38
C GLU A 173 20.90 3.49 12.15
N LYS A 174 21.99 4.26 12.07
CA LYS A 174 22.65 4.74 10.84
C LYS A 174 22.08 6.02 10.21
N LYS A 175 22.58 7.13 10.76
CA LYS A 175 22.62 8.50 10.22
C LYS A 175 22.85 8.58 8.68
N ARG A 176 23.61 7.65 8.10
CA ARG A 176 23.88 7.60 6.64
C ARG A 176 22.67 7.23 5.77
N TYR A 177 21.74 6.42 6.28
CA TYR A 177 20.49 6.12 5.58
C TYR A 177 19.48 7.26 5.73
N LYS A 178 19.55 7.99 6.85
CA LYS A 178 18.76 9.21 7.06
C LYS A 178 18.96 10.22 5.95
N ASP A 179 20.21 10.56 5.65
CA ASP A 179 20.48 11.65 4.73
C ASP A 179 20.11 11.26 3.29
N LYS A 180 20.52 10.06 2.82
CA LYS A 180 20.18 9.56 1.47
C LYS A 180 18.67 9.45 1.22
N TYR A 181 17.92 8.86 2.16
CA TYR A 181 16.47 8.67 1.99
C TYR A 181 15.67 9.95 2.23
N SER A 182 16.14 10.85 3.10
CA SER A 182 15.55 12.19 3.25
C SER A 182 15.70 12.98 1.97
N ASP A 183 16.89 12.98 1.38
CA ASP A 183 17.18 13.76 0.17
C ASP A 183 16.39 13.26 -1.03
N MET A 184 16.24 11.94 -1.20
CA MET A 184 15.38 11.38 -2.25
C MET A 184 13.90 11.76 -2.06
N MET A 185 13.37 11.62 -0.84
CA MET A 185 11.98 11.99 -0.55
C MET A 185 11.74 13.50 -0.70
N LEU A 186 12.73 14.33 -0.35
CA LEU A 186 12.67 15.78 -0.52
C LEU A 186 12.78 16.18 -2.00
N LYS A 187 13.67 15.54 -2.77
CA LYS A 187 13.80 15.74 -4.21
C LYS A 187 12.49 15.40 -4.91
N LEU A 188 11.90 14.27 -4.58
CA LEU A 188 10.62 13.85 -5.10
C LEU A 188 9.49 14.84 -4.75
N VAL A 189 9.39 15.26 -3.49
CA VAL A 189 8.38 16.25 -3.09
C VAL A 189 8.52 17.51 -3.93
N ARG A 190 9.75 17.94 -4.24
CA ARG A 190 10.01 19.08 -5.13
C ARG A 190 9.61 18.80 -6.59
N GLU A 191 9.94 17.63 -7.12
CA GLU A 191 9.56 17.23 -8.49
C GLU A 191 8.04 17.13 -8.65
N LEU A 192 7.35 16.63 -7.63
CA LEU A 192 5.89 16.57 -7.58
C LEU A 192 5.26 17.97 -7.41
N GLU A 193 5.84 18.84 -6.58
CA GLU A 193 5.44 20.26 -6.45
C GLU A 193 5.62 21.02 -7.78
N ASP A 194 6.73 20.77 -8.50
CA ASP A 194 7.01 21.35 -9.82
C ASP A 194 6.03 20.82 -10.89
N ALA A 195 5.73 19.52 -10.87
CA ALA A 195 4.73 18.92 -11.77
C ALA A 195 3.31 19.44 -11.50
N THR A 196 2.94 19.73 -10.24
CA THR A 196 1.65 20.36 -9.92
C THR A 196 1.58 21.80 -10.42
N SER A 197 2.70 22.52 -10.42
CA SER A 197 2.77 23.88 -10.99
C SER A 197 2.63 23.91 -12.52
N LYS A 198 2.81 22.75 -13.17
CA LYS A 198 2.81 22.57 -14.64
C LYS A 198 1.55 21.89 -15.21
N GLY A 199 0.49 21.72 -14.40
CA GLY A 199 -0.84 21.35 -14.93
C GLY A 199 -1.31 19.91 -14.72
N ILE A 200 -0.87 19.22 -13.66
CA ILE A 200 -1.59 18.01 -13.19
C ILE A 200 -3.01 18.44 -12.74
N PRO A 201 -4.09 17.74 -13.12
CA PRO A 201 -5.45 18.08 -12.68
C PRO A 201 -5.56 18.18 -11.16
N GLU A 202 -6.24 19.23 -10.67
CA GLU A 202 -6.37 19.54 -9.24
C GLU A 202 -7.07 18.43 -8.43
N GLU A 203 -7.83 17.59 -9.13
CA GLU A 203 -8.55 16.44 -8.59
C GLU A 203 -8.31 15.22 -9.49
N ILE A 204 -7.71 14.17 -8.94
CA ILE A 204 -7.75 12.83 -9.54
C ILE A 204 -8.87 12.10 -8.82
N LYS A 205 -9.92 11.77 -9.54
CA LYS A 205 -10.98 10.92 -9.03
C LYS A 205 -10.39 9.52 -8.91
N ILE A 206 -9.91 9.16 -7.72
CA ILE A 206 -9.65 7.75 -7.42
C ILE A 206 -11.02 7.08 -7.45
N GLU A 207 -11.26 6.28 -8.49
CA GLU A 207 -12.44 5.44 -8.54
C GLU A 207 -12.31 4.38 -7.45
N TYR A 208 -12.99 4.65 -6.33
CA TYR A 208 -13.22 3.63 -5.31
C TYR A 208 -14.25 2.66 -5.88
N GLY A 209 -13.77 1.67 -6.63
CA GLY A 209 -14.57 0.61 -7.24
C GLY A 209 -13.78 -0.67 -7.50
N SER A 210 -12.53 -0.70 -7.01
CA SER A 210 -11.60 -1.82 -7.18
C SER A 210 -10.99 -2.27 -5.86
N TYR A 211 -10.63 -3.55 -5.83
CA TYR A 211 -9.63 -4.09 -4.92
C TYR A 211 -8.57 -4.82 -5.73
N TYR A 212 -7.51 -5.20 -5.03
CA TYR A 212 -6.32 -5.68 -5.66
C TYR A 212 -5.98 -7.06 -5.14
N PHE A 213 -5.92 -8.00 -6.06
CA PHE A 213 -5.57 -9.38 -5.78
C PHE A 213 -4.06 -9.55 -5.92
N LEU A 214 -3.48 -10.31 -5.01
CA LEU A 214 -2.07 -10.67 -4.98
C LEU A 214 -2.00 -12.18 -4.77
N LYS A 215 -1.45 -12.92 -5.72
CA LYS A 215 -1.32 -14.38 -5.65
C LYS A 215 0.15 -14.77 -5.68
N LYS A 216 0.55 -15.70 -4.81
CA LYS A 216 1.83 -16.39 -4.91
C LYS A 216 1.75 -17.45 -6.00
N ILE A 217 2.72 -17.47 -6.90
CA ILE A 217 2.83 -18.48 -7.95
C ILE A 217 3.84 -19.54 -7.49
N ALA A 218 3.42 -20.80 -7.47
CA ALA A 218 4.32 -21.91 -7.21
C ALA A 218 5.33 -22.06 -8.35
N LYS A 219 6.59 -22.34 -8.02
CA LYS A 219 7.59 -22.75 -9.00
C LYS A 219 7.36 -24.19 -9.44
#